data_AF-A0A916ZX20-F1
#
_entry.id   AF-A0A916ZX20-F1
#
_cell.length_a   1.000
_cell.length_b   1.000
_cell.length_c   1.000
_cell.angle_alpha   90.00
_cell.angle_beta   90.00
_cell.angle_gamma   90.00
#
_symmetry.space_group_name_H-M   'P 1'
#
loop_
_entity.id
_entity.type
_entity.pdbx_description
1 polymer ?
#
loop_
_entity_poly.entity_id
_entity_poly.type
_entity_poly.pdbx_seq_one_letter_code
_entity_poly.pdbx_strand_id
1 'polypeptide(L)'
;MTAPKLVNIKKELQFSSRDQLIEMILRIAKHKVENKELLHYLLFDAENESEFVAHIKTHIAEQFEEINNKNYYWMRKSVRKLLKETKKYIRFSKNKSTEIELLLHFLAEMLKLKPNVLKDKRLSNLYERNLLMLDKKINAVHEDLQYDYKEQREHL
;
A
#
# COMPACT_ATOMS: atom_id res chain seq x y z
N MET A 1 18.79 16.30 22.30
CA MET A 1 18.31 14.94 22.64
C MET A 1 18.96 13.96 21.67
N THR A 2 19.61 12.91 22.17
CA THR A 2 20.18 11.86 21.33
C THR A 2 19.06 11.01 20.73
N ALA A 3 19.21 10.59 19.47
CA ALA A 3 18.19 9.78 18.80
C ALA A 3 18.05 8.42 19.52
N PRO A 4 16.83 7.99 19.88
CA PRO A 4 16.63 6.72 20.57
C PRO A 4 17.00 5.55 19.65
N LYS A 5 17.76 4.57 20.19
CA LYS A 5 18.20 3.37 19.45
C LYS A 5 17.19 2.23 19.61
N LEU A 6 16.78 1.62 18.50
CA LEU A 6 15.82 0.51 18.49
C LEU A 6 16.30 -0.70 19.31
N VAL A 7 17.61 -0.95 19.35
CA VAL A 7 18.21 -2.03 20.14
C VAL A 7 17.90 -1.89 21.64
N ASN A 8 17.94 -0.66 22.17
CA ASN A 8 17.67 -0.42 23.58
C ASN A 8 16.18 -0.62 23.90
N ILE A 9 15.30 -0.11 23.03
CA ILE A 9 13.85 -0.29 23.15
C ILE A 9 13.50 -1.78 23.12
N LYS A 10 14.08 -2.54 22.18
CA LYS A 10 13.85 -3.99 22.08
C LYS A 10 14.24 -4.72 23.36
N LYS A 11 15.41 -4.39 23.94
CA LYS A 11 15.88 -4.99 25.20
C LYS A 11 14.89 -4.71 26.34
N GLU A 12 14.44 -3.47 26.48
CA GLU A 12 13.50 -3.10 27.56
C GLU A 12 12.14 -3.81 27.43
N LEU A 13 11.62 -3.91 26.21
CA LEU A 13 10.37 -4.63 25.94
C LEU A 13 10.45 -6.12 26.31
N GLN A 14 11.64 -6.73 26.24
CA GLN A 14 11.83 -8.13 26.64
C GLN A 14 11.73 -8.36 28.15
N PHE A 15 11.93 -7.32 28.97
CA PHE A 15 11.78 -7.38 30.42
C PHE A 15 10.39 -6.97 30.91
N SER A 16 9.53 -6.47 30.01
CA SER A 16 8.19 -6.01 30.35
C SER A 16 7.22 -7.19 30.52
N SER A 17 6.28 -7.08 31.46
CA SER A 17 5.21 -8.07 31.62
C SER A 17 4.21 -8.01 30.46
N ARG A 18 3.40 -9.07 30.29
CA ARG A 18 2.36 -9.10 29.26
C ARG A 18 1.40 -7.91 29.35
N ASP A 19 0.95 -7.58 30.56
CA ASP A 19 -0.02 -6.49 30.77
C ASP A 19 0.60 -5.13 30.45
N GLN A 20 1.86 -4.92 30.84
CA GLN A 20 2.62 -3.71 30.49
C GLN A 20 2.79 -3.59 28.96
N LEU A 21 3.09 -4.69 28.27
CA LEU A 21 3.22 -4.69 26.82
C LEU A 21 1.90 -4.33 26.13
N ILE A 22 0.78 -4.90 26.59
CA ILE A 22 -0.56 -4.57 26.05
C ILE A 22 -0.85 -3.09 26.25
N GLU A 23 -0.60 -2.54 27.44
CA GLU A 23 -0.83 -1.13 27.72
C GLU A 23 0.02 -0.21 26.82
N MET A 24 1.31 -0.55 26.65
CA MET A 24 2.21 0.19 25.76
C MET A 24 1.75 0.13 24.29
N ILE A 25 1.39 -1.05 23.79
CA ILE A 25 0.90 -1.24 22.41
C ILE A 25 -0.38 -0.43 22.19
N LEU A 26 -1.33 -0.47 23.13
CA LEU A 26 -2.57 0.31 23.05
C LEU A 26 -2.29 1.82 23.08
N ARG A 27 -1.33 2.28 23.90
CA ARG A 27 -0.91 3.68 23.92
C ARG A 27 -0.30 4.11 22.59
N ILE A 28 0.54 3.27 21.97
CA ILE A 28 1.13 3.51 20.64
C ILE A 28 0.06 3.54 19.54
N ALA A 29 -0.93 2.64 19.59
CA ALA A 29 -2.05 2.60 18.66
C ALA A 29 -2.94 3.85 18.79
N LYS A 30 -3.23 4.31 20.01
CA LYS A 30 -3.99 5.55 20.26
C LYS A 30 -3.24 6.80 19.80
N HIS A 31 -1.90 6.77 19.80
CA HIS A 31 -1.08 7.93 19.46
C HIS A 31 -1.14 8.29 17.95
N LYS A 32 -1.28 7.30 17.07
CA LYS A 32 -1.33 7.54 15.61
C LYS A 32 -2.27 6.55 14.93
N VAL A 33 -3.18 7.07 14.10
CA VAL A 33 -4.13 6.25 13.32
C VAL A 33 -3.42 5.17 12.51
N GLU A 34 -2.31 5.50 11.83
CA GLU A 34 -1.52 4.52 11.07
C GLU A 34 -0.97 3.37 11.93
N ASN A 35 -0.66 3.63 13.22
CA ASN A 35 -0.23 2.56 14.13
C ASN A 35 -1.39 1.64 14.49
N LYS A 36 -2.58 2.20 14.69
CA LYS A 36 -3.81 1.43 14.96
C LYS A 36 -4.16 0.54 13.75
N GLU A 37 -4.08 1.09 12.53
CA GLU A 37 -4.30 0.33 11.30
C GLU A 37 -3.27 -0.79 11.12
N LEU A 38 -1.98 -0.52 11.36
CA LEU A 38 -0.95 -1.56 11.31
C LEU A 38 -1.20 -2.65 12.37
N LEU A 39 -1.58 -2.26 13.59
CA LEU A 39 -1.88 -3.22 14.65
C LEU A 39 -3.09 -4.08 14.29
N HIS A 40 -4.12 -3.49 13.67
CA HIS A 40 -5.26 -4.25 13.14
C HIS A 40 -4.79 -5.28 12.11
N TYR A 41 -4.00 -4.84 11.13
CA TYR A 41 -3.45 -5.74 10.12
C TYR A 41 -2.70 -6.92 10.76
N LEU A 42 -1.80 -6.64 11.71
CA LEU A 42 -0.99 -7.68 12.36
C LEU A 42 -1.81 -8.67 13.20
N LEU A 43 -2.96 -8.26 13.73
CA LEU A 43 -3.77 -9.09 14.63
C LEU A 43 -4.91 -9.84 13.92
N PHE A 44 -5.42 -9.31 12.81
CA PHE A 44 -6.63 -9.82 12.17
C PHE A 44 -6.45 -10.18 10.69
N ASP A 45 -5.61 -9.46 9.97
CA ASP A 45 -5.54 -9.58 8.50
C ASP A 45 -4.31 -10.39 8.03
N ALA A 46 -3.23 -10.40 8.81
CA ALA A 46 -1.93 -10.98 8.42
C ALA A 46 -1.96 -12.51 8.21
N GLU A 47 -2.93 -13.21 8.79
CA GLU A 47 -3.10 -14.66 8.59
C GLU A 47 -3.83 -14.99 7.27
N ASN A 48 -4.62 -14.06 6.74
CA ASN A 48 -5.34 -14.21 5.48
C ASN A 48 -5.01 -13.08 4.50
N GLU A 49 -3.81 -13.13 3.94
CA GLU A 49 -3.28 -12.11 3.05
C GLU A 49 -4.14 -11.93 1.77
N SER A 50 -4.75 -13.01 1.26
CA SER A 50 -5.61 -12.95 0.07
C SER A 50 -6.87 -12.13 0.33
N GLU A 51 -7.51 -12.30 1.48
CA GLU A 51 -8.68 -11.51 1.88
C GLU A 51 -8.30 -10.04 2.12
N PHE A 52 -7.16 -9.80 2.78
CA PHE A 52 -6.61 -8.45 2.95
C PHE A 52 -6.43 -7.75 1.59
N VAL A 53 -5.78 -8.42 0.64
CA VAL A 53 -5.56 -7.85 -0.71
C VAL A 53 -6.89 -7.59 -1.42
N ALA A 54 -7.85 -8.51 -1.36
CA ALA A 54 -9.17 -8.32 -1.97
C ALA A 54 -9.89 -7.09 -1.40
N HIS A 55 -9.92 -6.97 -0.07
CA HIS A 55 -10.53 -5.83 0.61
C HIS A 55 -9.85 -4.50 0.23
N ILE A 56 -8.51 -4.45 0.20
CA ILE A 56 -7.78 -3.24 -0.19
C ILE A 56 -8.00 -2.90 -1.68
N LYS A 57 -8.10 -3.89 -2.58
CA LYS A 57 -8.45 -3.64 -3.99
C LYS A 57 -9.83 -2.99 -4.09
N THR A 58 -10.84 -3.55 -3.42
CA THR A 58 -12.20 -2.95 -3.37
C THR A 58 -12.16 -1.51 -2.86
N HIS A 59 -11.48 -1.26 -1.74
CA HIS A 59 -11.33 0.10 -1.18
C HIS A 59 -10.64 1.06 -2.16
N ILE A 60 -9.59 0.61 -2.87
CA ILE A 60 -8.91 1.42 -3.88
C ILE A 60 -9.89 1.77 -5.01
N ALA A 61 -10.62 0.80 -5.55
CA ALA A 61 -11.59 1.02 -6.62
C ALA A 61 -12.67 2.04 -6.21
N GLU A 62 -13.28 1.87 -5.04
CA GLU A 62 -14.28 2.80 -4.50
C GLU A 62 -13.72 4.23 -4.38
N GLN A 63 -12.51 4.38 -3.85
CA GLN A 63 -11.86 5.69 -3.74
C GLN A 63 -11.51 6.32 -5.11
N PHE A 64 -11.27 5.50 -6.15
CA PHE A 64 -11.07 5.99 -7.51
C PHE A 64 -12.37 6.51 -8.12
N GLU A 65 -13.51 5.87 -7.83
CA GLU A 65 -14.84 6.34 -8.25
C GLU A 65 -15.21 7.69 -7.62
N GLU A 66 -14.77 7.94 -6.38
CA GLU A 66 -14.99 9.20 -5.68
C GLU A 66 -14.08 10.37 -6.16
N ILE A 67 -13.16 10.13 -7.09
CA ILE A 67 -12.23 11.17 -7.55
C ILE A 67 -12.99 12.29 -8.27
N ASN A 68 -12.82 13.50 -7.75
CA ASN A 68 -13.18 14.71 -8.48
C ASN A 68 -12.31 14.85 -9.75
N ASN A 69 -12.90 14.53 -10.89
CA ASN A 69 -12.30 14.54 -12.22
C ASN A 69 -12.64 15.79 -13.04
N LYS A 70 -13.21 16.84 -12.43
CA LYS A 70 -13.57 18.09 -13.11
C LYS A 70 -12.37 18.74 -13.81
N ASN A 71 -11.17 18.58 -13.25
CA ASN A 71 -9.92 18.98 -13.91
C ASN A 71 -8.73 18.16 -13.40
N TYR A 72 -7.63 18.19 -14.15
CA TYR A 72 -6.41 17.45 -13.80
C TYR A 72 -5.74 17.90 -12.50
N TYR A 73 -6.05 19.09 -11.97
CA TYR A 73 -5.52 19.48 -10.65
C TYR A 73 -6.09 18.60 -9.54
N TRP A 74 -7.42 18.44 -9.50
CA TRP A 74 -8.09 17.58 -8.52
C TRP A 74 -7.74 16.11 -8.73
N MET A 75 -7.72 15.64 -9.98
CA MET A 75 -7.28 14.27 -10.29
C MET A 75 -5.87 14.01 -9.77
N ARG A 76 -4.90 14.88 -10.08
CA ARG A 76 -3.52 14.74 -9.56
C ARG A 76 -3.45 14.73 -8.06
N LYS A 77 -4.30 15.50 -7.37
CA LYS A 77 -4.33 15.54 -5.91
C LYS A 77 -4.84 14.19 -5.36
N SER A 78 -5.96 13.69 -5.88
CA SER A 78 -6.56 12.44 -5.42
C SER A 78 -5.71 11.22 -5.77
N VAL A 79 -5.24 11.08 -7.01
CA VAL A 79 -4.37 9.97 -7.44
C VAL A 79 -3.10 9.88 -6.59
N ARG A 80 -2.47 11.01 -6.26
CA ARG A 80 -1.29 11.02 -5.37
C ARG A 80 -1.62 10.61 -3.94
N LYS A 81 -2.79 11.03 -3.42
CA LYS A 81 -3.26 10.63 -2.09
C LYS A 81 -3.48 9.12 -2.06
N LEU A 82 -4.18 8.59 -3.06
CA LEU A 82 -4.45 7.16 -3.21
C LEU A 82 -3.17 6.35 -3.33
N LEU A 83 -2.21 6.77 -4.18
CA LEU A 83 -0.93 6.08 -4.28
C LEU A 83 -0.18 6.01 -2.94
N LYS A 84 -0.24 7.07 -2.13
CA LYS A 84 0.38 7.09 -0.79
C LYS A 84 -0.29 6.08 0.14
N GLU A 85 -1.60 5.94 0.03
CA GLU A 85 -2.43 5.02 0.80
C GLU A 85 -2.24 3.56 0.35
N THR A 86 -2.24 3.28 -0.95
CA THR A 86 -1.86 1.95 -1.50
C THR A 86 -0.46 1.55 -1.00
N LYS A 87 0.52 2.46 -1.06
CA LYS A 87 1.87 2.21 -0.52
C LYS A 87 1.90 2.03 1.00
N LYS A 88 0.92 2.54 1.74
CA LYS A 88 0.78 2.31 3.18
C LYS A 88 0.39 0.85 3.43
N TYR A 89 -0.64 0.34 2.76
CA TYR A 89 -1.07 -1.05 2.89
C TYR A 89 0.01 -2.05 2.45
N ILE A 90 0.75 -1.73 1.37
CA ILE A 90 1.92 -2.52 0.95
C ILE A 90 2.97 -2.61 2.06
N ARG A 91 3.24 -1.51 2.78
CA ARG A 91 4.21 -1.50 3.89
C ARG A 91 3.75 -2.30 5.10
N PHE A 92 2.44 -2.43 5.31
CA PHE A 92 1.89 -3.24 6.39
C PHE A 92 2.17 -4.72 6.13
N SER A 93 1.87 -5.17 4.92
CA SER A 93 2.04 -6.56 4.49
C SER A 93 3.50 -7.02 4.40
N LYS A 94 4.37 -6.22 3.78
CA LYS A 94 5.76 -6.61 3.44
C LYS A 94 5.86 -7.86 2.54
N ASN A 95 4.76 -8.38 2.00
CA ASN A 95 4.75 -9.46 1.02
C ASN A 95 4.99 -8.88 -0.40
N LYS A 96 5.87 -9.54 -1.17
CA LYS A 96 6.20 -9.13 -2.54
C LYS A 96 5.01 -9.29 -3.49
N SER A 97 4.23 -10.36 -3.35
CA SER A 97 3.04 -10.63 -4.17
C SER A 97 1.97 -9.56 -3.93
N THR A 98 1.71 -9.24 -2.66
CA THR A 98 0.80 -8.14 -2.27
C THR A 98 1.23 -6.80 -2.85
N GLU A 99 2.53 -6.48 -2.84
CA GLU A 99 3.05 -5.27 -3.46
C GLU A 99 2.72 -5.20 -4.95
N ILE A 100 2.92 -6.29 -5.68
CA ILE A 100 2.64 -6.39 -7.12
C ILE A 100 1.15 -6.25 -7.39
N GLU A 101 0.31 -7.01 -6.68
CA GLU A 101 -1.13 -7.05 -6.89
C GLU A 101 -1.82 -5.71 -6.61
N LEU A 102 -1.42 -5.02 -5.55
CA LEU A 102 -1.99 -3.71 -5.22
C LEU A 102 -1.52 -2.62 -6.17
N LEU A 103 -0.28 -2.69 -6.67
CA LEU A 103 0.22 -1.75 -7.67
C LEU A 103 -0.43 -1.98 -9.05
N LEU A 104 -0.58 -3.24 -9.47
CA LEU A 104 -1.32 -3.61 -10.68
C LEU A 104 -2.74 -3.04 -10.65
N HIS A 105 -3.47 -3.32 -9.57
CA HIS A 105 -4.84 -2.85 -9.43
C HIS A 105 -4.93 -1.32 -9.41
N PHE A 106 -4.05 -0.64 -8.67
CA PHE A 106 -3.99 0.82 -8.66
C PHE A 106 -3.76 1.41 -10.07
N LEU A 107 -2.86 0.82 -10.85
CA LEU A 107 -2.56 1.29 -12.21
C LEU A 107 -3.75 1.05 -13.15
N ALA A 108 -4.42 -0.09 -13.04
CA ALA A 108 -5.64 -0.39 -13.80
C ALA A 108 -6.75 0.63 -13.51
N GLU A 109 -7.04 0.90 -12.24
CA GLU A 109 -8.05 1.91 -11.85
C GLU A 109 -7.67 3.31 -12.34
N MET A 110 -6.38 3.66 -12.32
CA MET A 110 -5.91 4.94 -12.82
C MET A 110 -6.19 5.13 -14.32
N LEU A 111 -6.10 4.07 -15.13
CA LEU A 111 -6.39 4.13 -16.57
C LEU A 111 -7.88 4.26 -16.90
N LYS A 112 -8.77 3.81 -15.99
CA LYS A 112 -10.23 3.93 -16.15
C LYS A 112 -10.75 5.35 -16.00
N LEU A 113 -9.97 6.24 -15.35
CA LEU A 113 -10.37 7.62 -15.11
C LEU A 113 -10.59 8.41 -16.41
N LYS A 114 -11.65 9.23 -16.41
CA LYS A 114 -11.95 10.21 -17.46
C LYS A 114 -11.90 11.63 -16.89
N PRO A 115 -11.29 12.62 -17.58
CA PRO A 115 -10.55 12.48 -18.83
C PRO A 115 -9.26 11.65 -18.67
N ASN A 116 -8.78 11.03 -19.76
CA ASN A 116 -7.67 10.08 -19.71
C ASN A 116 -6.42 10.69 -19.03
N VAL A 117 -5.94 10.00 -17.99
CA VAL A 117 -4.78 10.39 -17.17
C VAL A 117 -3.49 10.60 -17.97
N LEU A 118 -3.31 9.88 -19.07
CA LEU A 118 -2.10 9.94 -19.90
C LEU A 118 -1.99 11.26 -20.68
N LYS A 119 -3.08 12.03 -20.79
CA LYS A 119 -3.06 13.37 -21.41
C LYS A 119 -2.43 14.43 -20.50
N ASP A 120 -2.35 14.20 -19.19
CA ASP A 120 -1.62 15.08 -18.28
C ASP A 120 -0.21 14.53 -18.03
N LYS A 121 0.82 15.33 -18.36
CA LYS A 121 2.23 14.93 -18.23
C LYS A 121 2.61 14.44 -16.83
N ARG A 122 2.05 15.02 -15.77
CA ARG A 122 2.42 14.61 -14.39
C ARG A 122 1.77 13.29 -14.01
N LEU A 123 0.55 13.03 -14.49
CA LEU A 123 -0.11 11.74 -14.31
C LEU A 123 0.54 10.65 -15.18
N SER A 124 0.85 10.93 -16.45
CA SER A 124 1.59 10.00 -17.32
C SER A 124 2.92 9.59 -16.69
N ASN A 125 3.74 10.56 -16.26
CA ASN A 125 5.01 10.26 -15.59
C ASN A 125 4.83 9.47 -14.28
N LEU A 126 3.74 9.70 -13.55
CA LEU A 126 3.43 8.94 -12.34
C LEU A 126 3.08 7.49 -12.68
N TYR A 127 2.26 7.29 -13.72
CA TYR A 127 1.89 5.98 -14.22
C TYR A 127 3.13 5.21 -14.68
N GLU A 128 3.90 5.77 -15.61
CA GLU A 128 5.12 5.16 -16.18
C GLU A 128 6.14 4.78 -15.10
N ARG A 129 6.39 5.67 -14.13
CA ARG A 129 7.33 5.37 -13.04
C ARG A 129 6.87 4.21 -12.15
N ASN A 130 5.57 4.14 -11.85
CA ASN A 130 5.05 3.03 -11.05
C ASN A 130 4.98 1.73 -11.88
N LEU A 131 4.74 1.81 -13.19
CA LEU A 131 4.84 0.67 -14.11
C LEU A 131 6.27 0.12 -14.14
N LEU A 132 7.27 0.98 -14.29
CA LEU A 132 8.69 0.57 -14.22
C LEU A 132 9.07 -0.04 -12.87
N MET A 133 8.47 0.45 -11.77
CA MET A 133 8.68 -0.12 -10.44
C MET A 133 8.02 -1.51 -10.34
N LEU A 134 6.81 -1.64 -10.86
CA LEU A 134 6.08 -2.90 -10.93
C LEU A 134 6.88 -3.96 -11.70
N ASP A 135 7.44 -3.62 -12.86
CA ASP A 135 8.25 -4.54 -13.68
C ASP A 135 9.45 -5.11 -12.92
N LYS A 136 10.13 -4.24 -12.18
CA LYS A 136 11.25 -4.65 -11.32
C LYS A 136 10.81 -5.58 -10.20
N LYS A 137 9.60 -5.39 -9.67
CA LYS A 137 9.06 -6.22 -8.59
C LYS A 137 8.59 -7.58 -9.12
N ILE A 138 7.94 -7.60 -10.28
CA ILE A 138 7.57 -8.83 -10.98
C ILE A 138 8.81 -9.68 -11.26
N ASN A 139 9.88 -9.10 -11.80
CA ASN A 139 11.13 -9.85 -12.04
C ASN A 139 11.86 -10.30 -10.76
N ALA A 140 11.41 -9.87 -9.57
CA ALA A 140 12.03 -10.21 -8.28
C ALA A 140 11.23 -11.24 -7.45
N VAL A 141 10.11 -11.76 -7.98
CA VAL A 141 9.37 -12.90 -7.41
C VAL A 141 9.75 -14.21 -8.10
N HIS A 142 9.24 -15.33 -7.58
CA HIS A 142 9.51 -16.67 -8.11
C HIS A 142 8.99 -16.82 -9.55
N GLU A 143 9.69 -17.58 -10.38
CA GLU A 143 9.44 -17.72 -11.83
C GLU A 143 7.98 -18.07 -12.16
N ASP A 144 7.39 -19.02 -11.42
CA ASP A 144 5.99 -19.41 -11.60
C ASP A 144 5.03 -18.22 -11.50
N LEU A 145 5.22 -17.35 -10.50
CA LEU A 145 4.38 -16.16 -10.32
C LEU A 145 4.73 -15.05 -11.31
N GLN A 146 5.95 -15.02 -11.85
CA GLN A 146 6.34 -13.98 -12.80
C GLN A 146 5.50 -14.02 -14.07
N TYR A 147 5.20 -15.22 -14.57
CA TYR A 147 4.42 -15.40 -15.78
C TYR A 147 3.02 -14.79 -15.62
N ASP A 148 2.31 -15.19 -14.56
CA ASP A 148 0.95 -14.70 -14.26
C ASP A 148 0.90 -13.18 -14.12
N TYR A 149 1.88 -12.60 -13.41
CA TYR A 149 1.91 -11.15 -13.22
C TYR A 149 2.34 -10.39 -14.49
N LYS A 150 3.17 -10.98 -15.35
CA LYS A 150 3.51 -10.38 -16.66
C LYS A 150 2.28 -10.33 -17.56
N GLU A 151 1.51 -11.41 -17.61
CA GLU A 151 0.25 -11.45 -18.37
C GLU A 151 -0.72 -10.37 -17.87
N GLN A 152 -0.96 -10.28 -16.55
CA GLN A 152 -1.82 -9.24 -15.98
C GLN A 152 -1.34 -7.82 -16.28
N ARG A 153 -0.02 -7.61 -16.27
CA ARG A 153 0.60 -6.32 -16.59
C ARG A 153 0.44 -5.95 -18.06
N GLU A 154 0.48 -6.91 -18.98
CA GLU A 154 0.25 -6.67 -20.41
C GLU A 154 -1.20 -6.28 -20.73
N HIS A 155 -2.15 -6.66 -19.85
CA HIS A 155 -3.56 -6.30 -19.95
C HIS A 155 -3.92 -4.92 -19.34
N LEU A 156 -2.95 -4.18 -18.81
CA LEU A 156 -3.13 -2.78 -18.38
C LEU A 156 -3.29 -1.84 -19.59
#